data_AF-A0A953XPF7-F1
#
_entry.id   AF-A0A953XPF7-F1
#
_cell.length_a   1.000
_cell.length_b   1.000
_cell.length_c   1.000
_cell.angle_alpha   90.00
_cell.angle_beta   90.00
_cell.angle_gamma   90.00
#
_symmetry.space_group_name_H-M   'P 1'
#
loop_
_entity.id
_entity.type
_entity.pdbx_description
1 polymer ?
#
loop_
_entity_poly.entity_id
_entity_poly.type
_entity_poly.pdbx_seq_one_letter_code
_entity_poly.pdbx_strand_id
1 'polypeptide(L)'
;MKTASALLVIAVLLVACGPQGPESPDPAGSRESAPVPTCNPSITNSEPVATAKAEPDVAGKGASPASGALPMPSGYSRELKVFFVEQRFRWEARVLNEALKRDKGLAYQGYFLDAQDGWSQPTSVWSDEVKHRIKPLTAPFYDSEHELMVSKKGDLIQLDYDVVIVGDVEPDSFLWHPEYWDWLEAWVKQGGGLILISGSAHNPRDYVNYESFRKLCPISLDFPAGYESAVNSNIVKHLARTPQGRDHELFNLASDESRRDELLGREVEGRFRPGALHGLYWYQVTGGAAEGATVLARVVREGGLVAEGEPLVVTKEYGKGRVLYLGTDDFHYWREFVGDYYFYKFWKNAIRWAANDPGK
;
A
#
# COMPACT_ATOMS: atom_id res chain seq x y z
N MET A 1 60.06 23.34 -14.67
CA MET A 1 60.19 22.17 -13.76
C MET A 1 59.08 21.21 -14.10
N LYS A 2 59.44 19.95 -14.39
CA LYS A 2 58.54 18.89 -14.87
C LYS A 2 57.75 18.31 -13.70
N THR A 3 56.44 18.12 -13.86
CA THR A 3 55.67 17.10 -13.12
C THR A 3 54.59 16.52 -14.02
N ALA A 4 54.47 15.20 -13.94
CA ALA A 4 53.89 14.31 -14.95
C ALA A 4 52.41 14.00 -14.68
N SER A 5 51.64 13.84 -15.77
CA SER A 5 50.33 13.21 -15.78
C SER A 5 50.46 11.67 -15.70
N ALA A 6 49.64 11.04 -14.86
CA ALA A 6 49.43 9.59 -14.86
C ALA A 6 47.97 9.30 -15.20
N LEU A 7 47.76 8.67 -16.36
CA LEU A 7 46.51 8.10 -16.85
C LEU A 7 46.45 6.65 -16.37
N LEU A 8 45.37 6.24 -15.70
CA LEU A 8 45.14 4.84 -15.31
C LEU A 8 44.15 4.20 -16.30
N VAL A 9 44.63 3.23 -17.07
CA VAL A 9 43.83 2.37 -17.96
C VAL A 9 43.63 1.03 -17.25
N ILE A 10 42.38 0.63 -17.01
CA ILE A 10 42.02 -0.69 -16.47
C ILE A 10 41.73 -1.63 -17.65
N ALA A 11 42.50 -2.71 -17.75
CA ALA A 11 42.31 -3.79 -18.71
C ALA A 11 41.42 -4.89 -18.11
N VAL A 12 40.41 -5.30 -18.87
CA VAL A 12 39.53 -6.46 -18.61
C VAL A 12 40.18 -7.70 -19.23
N LEU A 13 40.26 -8.80 -18.46
CA LEU A 13 40.70 -10.11 -18.96
C LEU A 13 39.65 -11.17 -18.63
N LEU A 14 39.05 -11.69 -19.70
CA LEU A 14 38.13 -12.82 -19.78
C LEU A 14 38.87 -13.93 -20.53
N VAL A 15 39.09 -15.11 -19.93
CA VAL A 15 39.31 -16.37 -20.68
C VAL A 15 38.82 -17.57 -19.86
N ALA A 16 38.00 -18.39 -20.51
CA ALA A 16 37.51 -19.69 -20.08
C ALA A 16 38.32 -20.84 -20.70
N CYS A 17 38.36 -22.01 -20.04
CA CYS A 17 38.19 -23.37 -20.61
C CYS A 17 38.53 -24.48 -19.59
N GLY A 18 37.68 -25.53 -19.52
CA GLY A 18 37.95 -26.82 -18.82
C GLY A 18 38.78 -27.79 -19.69
N PRO A 19 38.63 -29.14 -19.65
CA PRO A 19 37.88 -30.05 -18.75
C PRO A 19 38.72 -31.27 -18.24
N GLN A 20 38.15 -32.22 -17.46
CA GLN A 20 38.36 -33.70 -17.52
C GLN A 20 37.68 -34.48 -16.35
N GLY A 21 36.96 -35.57 -16.67
CA GLY A 21 36.50 -36.65 -15.74
C GLY A 21 37.55 -37.77 -15.58
N PRO A 22 37.26 -39.03 -15.12
CA PRO A 22 35.96 -39.74 -15.19
C PRO A 22 35.62 -40.71 -14.00
N GLU A 23 34.52 -41.45 -14.19
CA GLU A 23 34.16 -42.82 -13.71
C GLU A 23 33.28 -43.09 -12.47
N SER A 24 32.19 -43.81 -12.75
CA SER A 24 31.15 -44.45 -11.92
C SER A 24 31.58 -45.82 -11.36
N PRO A 25 30.81 -46.41 -10.42
CA PRO A 25 29.96 -47.53 -10.85
C PRO A 25 28.57 -47.62 -10.17
N ASP A 26 27.61 -48.14 -10.92
CA ASP A 26 26.32 -48.72 -10.49
C ASP A 26 26.50 -50.27 -10.41
N PRO A 27 25.68 -51.07 -9.66
CA PRO A 27 24.31 -51.30 -10.12
C PRO A 27 23.23 -51.75 -9.08
N ALA A 28 21.97 -51.61 -9.55
CA ALA A 28 20.80 -52.50 -9.40
C ALA A 28 19.95 -52.50 -8.10
N GLY A 29 18.65 -52.21 -8.27
CA GLY A 29 17.61 -52.57 -7.30
C GLY A 29 16.21 -51.97 -7.53
N SER A 30 15.46 -52.54 -8.48
CA SER A 30 13.97 -52.64 -8.57
C SER A 30 13.05 -51.41 -8.41
N ARG A 31 12.28 -51.18 -9.48
CA ARG A 31 11.07 -50.33 -9.58
C ARG A 31 9.90 -50.89 -8.76
N GLU A 32 9.18 -50.02 -8.08
CA GLU A 32 7.73 -50.20 -7.85
C GLU A 32 7.04 -48.83 -7.82
N SER A 33 6.09 -48.64 -8.74
CA SER A 33 5.32 -47.42 -8.96
C SER A 33 4.09 -47.40 -8.07
N ALA A 34 3.98 -46.41 -7.18
CA ALA A 34 2.77 -46.17 -6.39
C ALA A 34 1.71 -45.38 -7.19
N PRO A 35 0.42 -45.69 -7.05
CA PRO A 35 -0.63 -45.18 -7.94
C PRO A 35 -1.15 -43.79 -7.55
N VAL A 36 -1.55 -43.04 -8.57
CA VAL A 36 -2.23 -41.74 -8.52
C VAL A 36 -3.68 -41.94 -8.03
N PRO A 37 -4.18 -41.20 -7.02
CA PRO A 37 -5.58 -41.30 -6.63
C PRO A 37 -6.46 -40.51 -7.61
N THR A 38 -7.38 -41.24 -8.24
CA THR A 38 -8.50 -40.70 -9.02
C THR A 38 -9.70 -40.56 -8.09
N CYS A 39 -10.17 -39.33 -7.86
CA CYS A 39 -11.43 -39.08 -7.16
C CYS A 39 -12.58 -39.22 -8.15
N ASN A 40 -13.40 -40.26 -7.97
CA ASN A 40 -14.70 -40.42 -8.62
C ASN A 40 -15.80 -40.01 -7.61
N PRO A 41 -16.76 -39.15 -7.96
CA PRO A 41 -17.80 -38.70 -7.03
C PRO A 41 -18.88 -39.77 -6.88
N SER A 42 -19.04 -40.26 -5.65
CA SER A 42 -20.18 -41.09 -5.26
C SER A 42 -21.30 -40.17 -4.77
N ILE A 43 -22.43 -40.19 -5.47
CA ILE A 43 -23.65 -39.46 -5.13
C ILE A 43 -24.31 -40.16 -3.95
N THR A 44 -24.41 -39.49 -2.81
CA THR A 44 -25.35 -39.84 -1.74
C THR A 44 -26.31 -38.68 -1.52
N ASN A 45 -27.60 -38.99 -1.68
CA ASN A 45 -28.71 -38.06 -1.50
C ASN A 45 -28.77 -37.58 -0.05
N SER A 46 -28.80 -36.25 0.13
CA SER A 46 -29.32 -35.61 1.35
C SER A 46 -30.32 -34.52 0.95
N GLU A 47 -31.41 -34.47 1.71
CA GLU A 47 -32.65 -33.73 1.45
C GLU A 47 -32.49 -32.20 1.55
N PRO A 48 -33.37 -31.41 0.90
CA PRO A 48 -33.19 -29.97 0.74
C PRO A 48 -33.50 -29.19 2.02
N VAL A 49 -32.56 -28.35 2.45
CA VAL A 49 -32.80 -27.31 3.46
C VAL A 49 -33.65 -26.19 2.86
N ALA A 50 -34.70 -25.82 3.60
CA ALA A 50 -35.75 -24.90 3.23
C ALA A 50 -35.26 -23.53 2.76
N THR A 51 -35.85 -23.08 1.65
CA THR A 51 -35.74 -21.73 1.11
C THR A 51 -36.65 -20.78 1.90
N ALA A 52 -36.07 -19.76 2.55
CA ALA A 52 -36.84 -18.66 3.10
C ALA A 52 -37.20 -17.66 1.99
N LYS A 53 -38.50 -17.46 1.75
CA LYS A 53 -39.05 -16.42 0.87
C LYS A 53 -39.45 -15.19 1.68
N ALA A 54 -38.84 -14.06 1.29
CA ALA A 54 -39.35 -12.70 1.08
C ALA A 54 -40.27 -11.99 2.09
N GLU A 55 -39.96 -10.70 2.34
CA GLU A 55 -40.97 -9.64 2.44
C GLU A 55 -40.67 -8.52 1.41
N PRO A 56 -41.71 -7.93 0.78
CA PRO A 56 -41.56 -6.95 -0.29
C PRO A 56 -41.58 -5.51 0.26
N ASP A 57 -40.63 -4.69 -0.17
CA ASP A 57 -40.63 -3.26 0.15
C ASP A 57 -41.63 -2.49 -0.72
N VAL A 58 -42.44 -1.66 -0.05
CA VAL A 58 -43.58 -0.94 -0.62
C VAL A 58 -43.11 0.19 -1.54
N ALA A 59 -43.54 0.15 -2.80
CA ALA A 59 -43.30 1.21 -3.77
C ALA A 59 -44.11 2.48 -3.43
N GLY A 60 -43.44 3.49 -2.89
CA GLY A 60 -43.91 4.87 -2.85
C GLY A 60 -43.54 5.62 -4.13
N LYS A 61 -44.54 6.02 -4.92
CA LYS A 61 -44.40 6.98 -6.03
C LYS A 61 -44.13 8.39 -5.48
N GLY A 62 -43.09 9.07 -6.00
CA GLY A 62 -43.00 10.52 -5.88
C GLY A 62 -41.60 11.10 -6.10
N ALA A 63 -41.50 11.98 -7.10
CA ALA A 63 -40.39 12.88 -7.44
C ALA A 63 -39.16 12.27 -8.15
N SER A 64 -39.08 12.52 -9.45
CA SER A 64 -37.84 12.43 -10.23
C SER A 64 -36.87 13.52 -9.75
N PRO A 65 -35.63 13.21 -9.34
CA PRO A 65 -34.62 14.23 -9.18
C PRO A 65 -34.01 14.53 -10.54
N ALA A 66 -33.95 15.82 -10.87
CA ALA A 66 -33.02 16.32 -11.87
C ALA A 66 -31.57 16.07 -11.40
N SER A 67 -30.66 15.91 -12.37
CA SER A 67 -29.23 15.55 -12.28
C SER A 67 -28.95 14.04 -12.32
N GLY A 68 -28.45 13.58 -13.46
CA GLY A 68 -28.07 12.18 -13.75
C GLY A 68 -26.82 11.68 -13.04
N ALA A 69 -26.49 12.20 -11.85
CA ALA A 69 -25.39 11.68 -11.05
C ALA A 69 -25.82 10.37 -10.37
N LEU A 70 -25.07 9.29 -10.60
CA LEU A 70 -25.25 8.04 -9.86
C LEU A 70 -25.18 8.32 -8.35
N PRO A 71 -26.03 7.69 -7.53
CA PRO A 71 -25.98 7.88 -6.09
C PRO A 71 -24.60 7.45 -5.56
N MET A 72 -24.02 8.25 -4.67
CA MET A 72 -22.72 7.95 -4.06
C MET A 72 -22.73 6.55 -3.42
N PRO A 73 -21.70 5.71 -3.66
CA PRO A 73 -21.61 4.40 -3.03
C PRO A 73 -21.61 4.49 -1.49
N SER A 74 -22.06 3.41 -0.86
CA SER A 74 -22.07 3.30 0.60
C SER A 74 -20.69 3.60 1.20
N GLY A 75 -20.70 4.46 2.22
CA GLY A 75 -19.51 4.87 2.97
C GLY A 75 -18.87 6.18 2.49
N TYR A 76 -19.25 6.77 1.36
CA TYR A 76 -18.69 8.07 0.92
C TYR A 76 -19.70 9.21 1.10
N SER A 77 -19.27 10.33 1.68
CA SER A 77 -20.10 11.55 1.71
C SER A 77 -20.12 12.26 0.35
N ARG A 78 -19.01 12.18 -0.39
CA ARG A 78 -18.77 12.77 -1.72
C ARG A 78 -17.73 11.94 -2.49
N GLU A 79 -17.56 12.22 -3.78
CA GLU A 79 -16.43 11.66 -4.54
C GLU A 79 -15.11 12.21 -3.99
N LEU A 80 -14.12 11.32 -3.82
CA LEU A 80 -12.78 11.67 -3.37
C LEU A 80 -11.80 11.61 -4.54
N LYS A 81 -11.02 12.66 -4.73
CA LYS A 81 -9.95 12.74 -5.73
C LYS A 81 -8.66 12.19 -5.13
N VAL A 82 -8.15 11.11 -5.71
CA VAL A 82 -6.98 10.38 -5.18
C VAL A 82 -5.89 10.32 -6.23
N PHE A 83 -4.71 10.79 -5.85
CA PHE A 83 -3.48 10.61 -6.62
C PHE A 83 -2.62 9.52 -5.98
N PHE A 84 -2.15 8.54 -6.75
CA PHE A 84 -1.19 7.54 -6.27
C PHE A 84 0.07 7.54 -7.13
N VAL A 85 1.21 7.86 -6.53
CA VAL A 85 2.53 7.78 -7.18
C VAL A 85 3.35 6.63 -6.58
N GLU A 86 4.02 5.88 -7.45
CA GLU A 86 4.84 4.73 -7.07
C GLU A 86 6.02 4.59 -8.05
N GLN A 87 7.18 4.11 -7.57
CA GLN A 87 8.32 3.86 -8.46
C GLN A 87 8.00 2.73 -9.44
N ARG A 88 7.75 1.54 -8.87
CA ARG A 88 7.60 0.29 -9.58
C ARG A 88 6.35 -0.44 -9.13
N PHE A 89 5.85 -1.33 -9.98
CA PHE A 89 4.71 -2.20 -9.66
C PHE A 89 5.09 -3.25 -8.60
N ARG A 90 5.21 -2.85 -7.33
CA ARG A 90 5.27 -3.75 -6.15
C ARG A 90 3.92 -4.43 -5.95
N TRP A 91 3.89 -5.54 -5.21
CA TRP A 91 2.65 -6.31 -5.02
C TRP A 91 1.52 -5.45 -4.44
N GLU A 92 1.78 -4.71 -3.37
CA GLU A 92 0.86 -3.72 -2.79
C GLU A 92 0.31 -2.75 -3.84
N ALA A 93 1.22 -2.09 -4.57
CA ALA A 93 0.87 -1.07 -5.55
C ALA A 93 0.02 -1.63 -6.71
N ARG A 94 0.33 -2.85 -7.18
CA ARG A 94 -0.44 -3.52 -8.24
C ARG A 94 -1.89 -3.75 -7.82
N VAL A 95 -2.09 -4.36 -6.65
CA VAL A 95 -3.44 -4.74 -6.21
C VAL A 95 -4.23 -3.52 -5.73
N LEU A 96 -3.56 -2.55 -5.10
CA LEU A 96 -4.17 -1.28 -4.71
C LEU A 96 -4.65 -0.51 -5.95
N ASN A 97 -3.79 -0.34 -6.95
CA ASN A 97 -4.14 0.32 -8.22
C ASN A 97 -5.40 -0.30 -8.84
N GLU A 98 -5.47 -1.62 -8.94
CA GLU A 98 -6.65 -2.30 -9.51
C GLU A 98 -7.93 -2.08 -8.70
N ALA A 99 -7.82 -1.99 -7.38
CA ALA A 99 -8.96 -1.69 -6.52
C ALA A 99 -9.41 -0.23 -6.64
N LEU A 100 -8.48 0.72 -6.64
CA LEU A 100 -8.77 2.16 -6.80
C LEU A 100 -9.44 2.47 -8.13
N LYS A 101 -8.99 1.84 -9.22
CA LYS A 101 -9.58 1.98 -10.57
C LYS A 101 -11.07 1.62 -10.62
N ARG A 102 -11.53 0.75 -9.72
CA ARG A 102 -12.89 0.17 -9.72
C ARG A 102 -13.81 0.81 -8.68
N ASP A 103 -13.28 1.58 -7.73
CA ASP A 103 -14.11 2.19 -6.69
C ASP A 103 -14.87 3.40 -7.24
N LYS A 104 -16.19 3.32 -7.09
CA LYS A 104 -17.16 4.27 -7.64
C LYS A 104 -17.26 5.57 -6.83
N GLY A 105 -16.64 5.63 -5.65
CA GLY A 105 -16.52 6.82 -4.82
C GLY A 105 -15.24 7.60 -5.09
N LEU A 106 -14.37 7.11 -6.00
CA LEU A 106 -13.07 7.70 -6.27
C LEU A 106 -12.97 8.27 -7.70
N ALA A 107 -12.45 9.49 -7.77
CA ALA A 107 -11.78 10.03 -8.94
C ALA A 107 -10.28 9.75 -8.82
N TYR A 108 -9.84 8.60 -9.33
CA TYR A 108 -8.48 8.10 -9.16
C TYR A 108 -7.60 8.39 -10.37
N GLN A 109 -6.38 8.88 -10.12
CA GLN A 109 -5.28 8.95 -11.07
C GLN A 109 -4.03 8.34 -10.42
N GLY A 110 -3.34 7.46 -11.13
CA GLY A 110 -2.06 6.90 -10.70
C GLY A 110 -0.92 7.37 -11.60
N TYR A 111 0.30 7.35 -11.06
CA TYR A 111 1.52 7.55 -11.82
C TYR A 111 2.62 6.57 -11.37
N PHE A 112 3.03 5.68 -12.26
CA PHE A 112 4.07 4.69 -12.04
C PHE A 112 5.32 5.13 -12.81
N LEU A 113 6.39 5.47 -12.08
CA LEU A 113 7.57 6.13 -12.63
C LEU A 113 8.38 5.22 -13.57
N ASP A 114 8.48 3.93 -13.24
CA ASP A 114 9.17 2.91 -14.07
C ASP A 114 8.27 2.32 -15.17
N ALA A 115 7.09 2.89 -15.40
CA ALA A 115 6.25 2.44 -16.51
C ALA A 115 6.98 2.69 -17.84
N GLN A 116 6.91 1.73 -18.75
CA GLN A 116 7.54 1.85 -20.07
C GLN A 116 7.00 3.04 -20.85
N ASP A 117 7.85 3.67 -21.66
CA ASP A 117 7.45 4.74 -22.58
C ASP A 117 6.21 4.36 -23.40
N GLY A 118 5.24 5.27 -23.46
CA GLY A 118 3.97 5.06 -24.15
C GLY A 118 2.94 4.23 -23.37
N TRP A 119 3.27 3.76 -22.17
CA TRP A 119 2.29 3.13 -21.29
C TRP A 119 1.33 4.18 -20.72
N SER A 120 0.02 3.95 -20.89
CA SER A 120 -1.00 4.84 -20.34
C SER A 120 -1.12 4.66 -18.84
N GLN A 121 -0.90 5.75 -18.10
CA GLN A 121 -1.03 5.79 -16.65
C GLN A 121 -2.48 5.48 -16.21
N PRO A 122 -2.69 4.83 -15.05
CA PRO A 122 -3.99 4.31 -14.69
C PRO A 122 -4.90 5.40 -14.15
N THR A 123 -6.20 5.25 -14.42
CA THR A 123 -7.27 6.10 -13.87
C THR A 123 -8.51 5.28 -13.53
N SER A 124 -9.49 5.87 -12.86
CA SER A 124 -10.80 5.23 -12.67
C SER A 124 -11.40 4.75 -14.01
N VAL A 125 -11.91 3.51 -14.06
CA VAL A 125 -12.45 2.89 -15.28
C VAL A 125 -13.83 2.25 -15.09
N TRP A 126 -14.52 2.54 -13.99
CA TRP A 126 -15.77 1.87 -13.61
C TRP A 126 -16.99 2.27 -14.46
N SER A 127 -16.89 3.31 -15.29
CA SER A 127 -17.87 3.64 -16.34
C SER A 127 -17.19 4.34 -17.52
N ASP A 128 -17.85 4.37 -18.68
CA ASP A 128 -17.32 5.10 -19.84
C ASP A 128 -17.32 6.61 -19.62
N GLU A 129 -18.32 7.17 -18.95
CA GLU A 129 -18.34 8.58 -18.55
C GLU A 129 -17.08 8.97 -17.74
N VAL A 130 -16.68 8.10 -16.81
CA VAL A 130 -15.50 8.35 -15.96
C VAL A 130 -14.21 8.27 -16.75
N LYS A 131 -14.06 7.32 -17.68
CA LYS A 131 -12.91 7.26 -18.60
C LYS A 131 -12.80 8.52 -19.48
N HIS A 132 -13.93 9.15 -19.80
CA HIS A 132 -13.94 10.41 -20.53
C HIS A 132 -13.56 11.60 -19.65
N ARG A 133 -14.03 11.62 -18.39
CA ARG A 133 -13.77 12.70 -17.44
C ARG A 133 -12.37 12.69 -16.81
N ILE A 134 -11.84 11.51 -16.48
CA ILE A 134 -10.59 11.35 -15.74
C ILE A 134 -9.52 10.79 -16.67
N LYS A 135 -8.63 11.67 -17.13
CA LYS A 135 -7.58 11.31 -18.11
C LYS A 135 -6.30 10.82 -17.43
N PRO A 136 -5.61 9.84 -18.03
CA PRO A 136 -4.27 9.46 -17.62
C PRO A 136 -3.35 10.66 -17.46
N LEU A 137 -2.52 10.63 -16.42
CA LEU A 137 -1.47 11.61 -16.23
C LEU A 137 -0.34 11.35 -17.24
N THR A 138 0.20 12.42 -17.82
CA THR A 138 1.41 12.36 -18.66
C THR A 138 2.69 12.50 -17.84
N ALA A 139 2.56 12.97 -16.60
CA ALA A 139 3.63 13.13 -15.63
C ALA A 139 3.08 13.17 -14.19
N PRO A 140 3.90 12.91 -13.17
CA PRO A 140 3.43 12.87 -11.78
C PRO A 140 3.05 14.27 -11.28
N PHE A 141 3.79 15.31 -11.70
CA PHE A 141 3.49 16.71 -11.37
C PHE A 141 3.83 17.74 -12.48
N TYR A 142 4.28 17.35 -13.69
CA TYR A 142 4.80 18.30 -14.71
C TYR A 142 4.54 17.91 -16.18
N ASP A 143 3.91 18.75 -16.99
CA ASP A 143 4.03 18.66 -18.46
C ASP A 143 4.34 20.06 -19.04
N SER A 144 5.37 20.16 -19.88
CA SER A 144 5.79 21.40 -20.54
C SER A 144 5.01 21.72 -21.82
N GLU A 145 4.40 20.72 -22.46
CA GLU A 145 3.78 20.87 -23.79
C GLU A 145 2.27 21.11 -23.74
N HIS A 146 1.62 20.81 -22.62
CA HIS A 146 0.18 20.96 -22.44
C HIS A 146 -0.08 21.80 -21.19
N GLU A 147 -0.47 23.06 -21.41
CA GLU A 147 -0.81 24.08 -20.41
C GLU A 147 -1.21 23.50 -19.02
N LEU A 148 -0.21 23.53 -18.12
CA LEU A 148 -0.27 23.66 -16.66
C LEU A 148 -1.19 22.71 -15.88
N MET A 149 -0.57 21.67 -15.30
CA MET A 149 -1.05 21.08 -14.05
C MET A 149 -0.30 21.64 -12.83
N VAL A 150 1.02 21.87 -12.90
CA VAL A 150 1.77 22.62 -11.87
C VAL A 150 2.98 23.39 -12.44
N SER A 151 2.88 24.71 -12.66
CA SER A 151 4.03 25.60 -12.97
C SER A 151 4.59 26.35 -11.78
N LYS A 152 3.82 26.46 -10.70
CA LYS A 152 4.21 27.15 -9.46
C LYS A 152 3.67 26.37 -8.27
N LYS A 153 4.25 26.58 -7.08
CA LYS A 153 3.81 26.04 -5.78
C LYS A 153 2.28 26.12 -5.53
N GLY A 154 1.59 27.05 -6.18
CA GLY A 154 0.14 27.23 -6.08
C GLY A 154 -0.72 26.25 -6.88
N ASP A 155 -0.16 25.43 -7.76
CA ASP A 155 -0.95 24.67 -8.73
C ASP A 155 -1.20 23.22 -8.26
N LEU A 156 -0.36 22.62 -7.40
CA LEU A 156 -0.71 21.35 -6.72
C LEU A 156 -1.96 21.52 -5.83
N ILE A 157 -2.13 22.71 -5.26
CA ILE A 157 -3.34 23.12 -4.53
C ILE A 157 -4.53 23.25 -5.50
N GLN A 158 -4.31 23.63 -6.76
CA GLN A 158 -5.35 23.73 -7.79
C GLN A 158 -5.75 22.37 -8.37
N LEU A 159 -4.92 21.33 -8.25
CA LEU A 159 -5.29 19.96 -8.63
C LEU A 159 -6.42 19.39 -7.75
N ASP A 160 -6.68 20.02 -6.59
CA ASP A 160 -7.84 19.74 -5.74
C ASP A 160 -7.94 18.25 -5.35
N TYR A 161 -6.79 17.55 -5.26
CA TYR A 161 -6.76 16.19 -4.72
C TYR A 161 -7.09 16.24 -3.23
N ASP A 162 -7.86 15.25 -2.79
CA ASP A 162 -8.15 15.01 -1.38
C ASP A 162 -7.06 14.20 -0.71
N VAL A 163 -6.52 13.21 -1.45
CA VAL A 163 -5.51 12.28 -0.95
C VAL A 163 -4.40 12.10 -1.97
N VAL A 164 -3.16 12.16 -1.50
CA VAL A 164 -1.97 11.76 -2.25
C VAL A 164 -1.35 10.55 -1.54
N ILE A 165 -1.16 9.46 -2.27
CA ILE A 165 -0.49 8.25 -1.82
C ILE A 165 0.90 8.24 -2.47
N VAL A 166 1.96 8.13 -1.68
CA VAL A 166 3.35 8.05 -2.14
C VAL A 166 3.93 6.71 -1.73
N GLY A 167 4.31 5.93 -2.74
CA GLY A 167 4.96 4.63 -2.61
C GLY A 167 6.46 4.72 -2.29
N ASP A 168 7.20 3.72 -2.77
CA ASP A 168 8.64 3.55 -2.57
C ASP A 168 9.42 4.25 -3.68
N VAL A 169 9.20 5.56 -3.78
CA VAL A 169 9.71 6.45 -4.84
C VAL A 169 11.15 6.85 -4.59
N GLU A 170 11.97 6.81 -5.64
CA GLU A 170 13.35 7.30 -5.59
C GLU A 170 13.37 8.84 -5.49
N PRO A 171 14.08 9.42 -4.50
CA PRO A 171 14.36 10.85 -4.48
C PRO A 171 15.23 11.27 -5.68
N ASP A 172 15.09 12.51 -6.12
CA ASP A 172 15.93 13.08 -7.20
C ASP A 172 15.89 12.32 -8.54
N SER A 173 14.86 11.52 -8.80
CA SER A 173 14.67 10.91 -10.12
C SER A 173 14.23 11.96 -11.14
N PHE A 174 14.42 11.67 -12.44
CA PHE A 174 14.04 12.60 -13.52
C PHE A 174 12.56 13.02 -13.49
N LEU A 175 11.69 12.19 -12.90
CA LEU A 175 10.26 12.43 -12.80
C LEU A 175 9.81 12.77 -11.37
N TRP A 176 10.69 12.72 -10.36
CA TRP A 176 10.37 13.03 -8.97
C TRP A 176 11.37 14.02 -8.37
N HIS A 177 10.98 15.29 -8.36
CA HIS A 177 11.85 16.38 -7.94
C HIS A 177 11.68 16.73 -6.44
N PRO A 178 12.76 17.17 -5.76
CA PRO A 178 12.72 17.55 -4.35
C PRO A 178 11.67 18.59 -3.98
N GLU A 179 11.42 19.58 -4.84
CA GLU A 179 10.44 20.65 -4.59
C GLU A 179 9.01 20.12 -4.39
N TYR A 180 8.71 18.91 -4.87
CA TYR A 180 7.40 18.30 -4.70
C TYR A 180 7.07 18.08 -3.22
N TRP A 181 8.08 17.84 -2.37
CA TRP A 181 7.85 17.76 -0.92
C TRP A 181 7.48 19.11 -0.29
N ASP A 182 8.00 20.22 -0.80
CA ASP A 182 7.58 21.56 -0.34
C ASP A 182 6.12 21.86 -0.72
N TRP A 183 5.67 21.33 -1.86
CA TRP A 183 4.30 21.46 -2.32
C TRP A 183 3.37 20.57 -1.50
N LEU A 184 3.75 19.30 -1.28
CA LEU A 184 3.02 18.38 -0.43
C LEU A 184 2.92 18.92 1.01
N GLU A 185 3.98 19.49 1.57
CA GLU A 185 3.94 20.10 2.90
C GLU A 185 2.90 21.23 2.97
N ALA A 186 2.92 22.13 1.97
CA ALA A 186 1.97 23.25 1.91
C ALA A 186 0.52 22.80 1.67
N TRP A 187 0.32 21.72 0.91
CA TRP A 187 -0.99 21.14 0.61
C TRP A 187 -1.57 20.38 1.82
N VAL A 188 -0.79 19.52 2.48
CA VAL A 188 -1.19 18.84 3.72
C VAL A 188 -1.55 19.87 4.78
N LYS A 189 -0.73 20.92 4.95
CA LYS A 189 -1.02 21.99 5.93
C LYS A 189 -2.40 22.63 5.75
N GLN A 190 -2.93 22.65 4.53
CA GLN A 190 -4.24 23.22 4.19
C GLN A 190 -5.42 22.26 4.32
N GLY A 191 -5.19 20.95 4.51
CA GLY A 191 -6.25 19.95 4.65
C GLY A 191 -6.05 18.69 3.83
N GLY A 192 -4.99 18.61 3.01
CA GLY A 192 -4.70 17.41 2.22
C GLY A 192 -4.36 16.18 3.07
N GLY A 193 -4.76 15.00 2.58
CA GLY A 193 -4.45 13.71 3.18
C GLY A 193 -3.26 13.00 2.53
N LEU A 194 -2.14 12.88 3.22
CA LEU A 194 -0.97 12.16 2.71
C LEU A 194 -0.90 10.73 3.24
N ILE A 195 -0.71 9.75 2.36
CA ILE A 195 -0.41 8.36 2.76
C ILE A 195 0.97 7.98 2.24
N LEU A 196 1.86 7.55 3.13
CA LEU A 196 3.21 7.09 2.82
C LEU A 196 3.25 5.56 2.94
N ILE A 197 3.64 4.88 1.86
CA ILE A 197 3.85 3.42 1.85
C ILE A 197 5.34 3.15 1.78
N SER A 198 5.88 2.61 2.86
CA SER A 198 7.29 2.21 2.90
C SER A 198 7.56 1.07 1.91
N GLY A 199 8.79 1.02 1.43
CA GLY A 199 9.28 -0.12 0.68
C GLY A 199 10.75 -0.35 0.94
N SER A 200 11.27 -1.42 0.33
CA SER A 200 12.62 -1.88 0.59
C SER A 200 13.70 -0.99 -0.04
N ALA A 201 13.35 -0.07 -0.94
CA ALA A 201 14.31 0.69 -1.74
C ALA A 201 14.58 2.10 -1.20
N HIS A 202 13.56 2.93 -1.03
CA HIS A 202 13.71 4.38 -0.89
C HIS A 202 12.90 4.99 0.25
N ASN A 203 11.57 4.79 0.29
CA ASN A 203 10.71 5.43 1.28
C ASN A 203 10.73 4.62 2.60
N PRO A 204 11.14 5.20 3.76
CA PRO A 204 11.50 6.62 3.99
C PRO A 204 13.01 6.91 4.06
N ARG A 205 13.86 5.91 3.84
CA ARG A 205 15.32 5.92 4.04
C ARG A 205 16.05 7.03 3.30
N ASP A 206 15.74 7.21 2.03
CA ASP A 206 16.49 8.14 1.18
C ASP A 206 15.99 9.58 1.30
N TYR A 207 14.88 9.79 2.03
CA TYR A 207 14.32 11.11 2.28
C TYR A 207 14.82 11.78 3.57
N VAL A 208 15.85 11.21 4.24
CA VAL A 208 16.39 11.75 5.50
C VAL A 208 16.87 13.19 5.40
N ASN A 209 17.33 13.64 4.23
CA ASN A 209 17.86 14.99 4.01
C ASN A 209 16.80 15.98 3.49
N TYR A 210 15.55 15.55 3.36
CA TYR A 210 14.46 16.33 2.79
C TYR A 210 13.62 16.96 3.90
N GLU A 211 13.93 18.20 4.26
CA GLU A 211 13.32 18.88 5.42
C GLU A 211 11.78 18.85 5.40
N SER A 212 11.16 19.12 4.26
CA SER A 212 9.70 19.12 4.11
C SER A 212 9.10 17.71 4.25
N PHE A 213 9.81 16.67 3.81
CA PHE A 213 9.44 15.29 4.11
C PHE A 213 9.57 14.97 5.60
N ARG A 214 10.70 15.35 6.24
CA ARG A 214 10.94 15.10 7.68
C ARG A 214 9.82 15.67 8.55
N LYS A 215 9.32 16.87 8.23
CA LYS A 215 8.20 17.49 8.96
C LYS A 215 6.89 16.71 8.85
N LEU A 216 6.60 16.16 7.67
CA LEU A 216 5.40 15.38 7.39
C LEU A 216 5.49 13.96 7.97
N CYS A 217 6.67 13.35 7.92
CA CYS A 217 6.87 11.95 8.26
C CYS A 217 6.45 11.65 9.72
N PRO A 218 5.51 10.71 9.96
CA PRO A 218 5.06 10.33 11.30
C PRO A 218 6.06 9.49 12.11
N ILE A 219 7.20 9.10 11.54
CA ILE A 219 8.24 8.31 12.22
C ILE A 219 9.54 9.08 12.30
N SER A 220 10.39 8.71 13.25
CA SER A 220 11.75 9.23 13.34
C SER A 220 12.61 8.60 12.25
N LEU A 221 13.33 9.46 11.53
CA LEU A 221 14.27 9.09 10.47
C LEU A 221 15.70 8.91 11.01
N ASP A 222 15.87 8.92 12.32
CA ASP A 222 17.14 8.62 12.98
C ASP A 222 17.27 7.09 13.14
N PHE A 223 17.50 6.42 12.02
CA PHE A 223 17.54 4.95 11.96
C PHE A 223 18.71 4.36 12.79
N PRO A 224 18.50 3.24 13.50
CA PRO A 224 19.57 2.58 14.24
C PRO A 224 20.62 1.98 13.29
N ALA A 225 21.85 1.83 13.75
CA ALA A 225 22.92 1.23 12.95
C ALA A 225 22.56 -0.21 12.52
N GLY A 226 22.74 -0.52 11.23
CA GLY A 226 22.50 -1.86 10.66
C GLY A 226 21.02 -2.18 10.39
N TYR A 227 20.12 -1.20 10.47
CA TYR A 227 18.68 -1.38 10.27
C TYR A 227 18.31 -2.03 8.93
N GLU A 228 19.12 -1.82 7.88
CA GLU A 228 18.90 -2.34 6.53
C GLU A 228 18.86 -3.88 6.48
N SER A 229 19.55 -4.52 7.42
CA SER A 229 19.67 -5.98 7.53
C SER A 229 18.98 -6.56 8.76
N ALA A 230 18.36 -5.71 9.60
CA ALA A 230 17.75 -6.12 10.86
C ALA A 230 16.49 -6.98 10.68
N VAL A 231 15.85 -6.91 9.50
CA VAL A 231 14.61 -7.62 9.21
C VAL A 231 14.90 -8.94 8.50
N ASN A 232 14.72 -10.05 9.21
CA ASN A 232 14.77 -11.38 8.60
C ASN A 232 13.45 -11.69 7.88
N SER A 233 13.40 -11.52 6.56
CA SER A 233 12.20 -11.72 5.72
C SER A 233 11.71 -13.18 5.63
N ASN A 234 12.45 -14.16 6.15
CA ASN A 234 12.01 -15.56 6.16
C ASN A 234 11.10 -15.91 7.35
N ILE A 235 10.89 -14.98 8.29
CA ILE A 235 10.05 -15.21 9.46
C ILE A 235 8.82 -14.33 9.37
N VAL A 236 7.64 -14.89 9.55
CA VAL A 236 6.39 -14.13 9.62
C VAL A 236 6.35 -13.24 10.87
N LYS A 237 5.78 -12.05 10.73
CA LYS A 237 5.42 -11.12 11.81
C LYS A 237 3.96 -10.74 11.64
N HIS A 238 3.41 -10.10 12.64
CA HIS A 238 2.01 -9.69 12.63
C HIS A 238 1.86 -8.24 13.05
N LEU A 239 0.72 -7.67 12.67
CA LEU A 239 0.26 -6.38 13.13
C LEU A 239 -0.45 -6.56 14.47
N ALA A 240 0.04 -5.91 15.52
CA ALA A 240 -0.69 -5.76 16.78
C ALA A 240 -1.21 -4.33 16.91
N ARG A 241 -2.53 -4.18 17.08
CA ARG A 241 -3.15 -2.87 17.32
C ARG A 241 -2.77 -2.36 18.71
N THR A 242 -2.36 -1.10 18.79
CA THR A 242 -2.24 -0.37 20.06
C THR A 242 -3.64 -0.05 20.60
N PRO A 243 -3.80 0.40 21.86
CA PRO A 243 -5.10 0.88 22.34
C PRO A 243 -5.72 1.93 21.40
N GLN A 244 -4.92 2.91 20.94
CA GLN A 244 -5.36 3.92 19.98
C GLN A 244 -5.78 3.30 18.64
N GLY A 245 -5.07 2.28 18.16
CA GLY A 245 -5.46 1.55 16.96
C GLY A 245 -6.73 0.71 17.10
N ARG A 246 -7.05 0.22 18.29
CA ARG A 246 -8.31 -0.54 18.50
C ARG A 246 -9.54 0.35 18.28
N ASP A 247 -9.44 1.62 18.64
CA ASP A 247 -10.51 2.61 18.48
C ASP A 247 -10.48 3.33 17.12
N HIS A 248 -9.42 3.13 16.32
CA HIS A 248 -9.21 3.88 15.08
C HIS A 248 -9.93 3.26 13.87
N GLU A 249 -10.56 4.12 13.05
CA GLU A 249 -11.42 3.69 11.95
C GLU A 249 -10.72 2.89 10.84
N LEU A 250 -9.41 3.05 10.69
CA LEU A 250 -8.57 2.23 9.80
C LEU A 250 -8.83 0.74 9.99
N PHE A 251 -8.99 0.31 11.23
CA PHE A 251 -9.13 -1.10 11.59
C PHE A 251 -10.59 -1.57 11.71
N ASN A 252 -11.57 -0.77 11.28
CA ASN A 252 -12.99 -1.14 11.20
C ASN A 252 -13.28 -2.16 10.08
N LEU A 253 -12.58 -3.30 10.09
CA LEU A 253 -12.69 -4.37 9.11
C LEU A 253 -13.93 -5.24 9.34
N ALA A 254 -14.45 -5.25 10.56
CA ALA A 254 -15.70 -5.90 10.96
C ALA A 254 -16.47 -4.98 11.93
N SER A 255 -17.77 -5.26 12.10
CA SER A 255 -18.69 -4.45 12.93
C SER A 255 -18.35 -4.51 14.42
N ASP A 256 -17.96 -5.69 14.91
CA ASP A 256 -17.68 -5.92 16.33
C ASP A 256 -16.19 -6.17 16.58
N GLU A 257 -15.76 -5.88 17.81
CA GLU A 257 -14.36 -5.96 18.22
C GLU A 257 -13.85 -7.39 18.27
N SER A 258 -14.69 -8.35 18.66
CA SER A 258 -14.32 -9.77 18.71
C SER A 258 -13.94 -10.29 17.33
N ARG A 259 -14.73 -9.97 16.30
CA ARG A 259 -14.41 -10.33 14.93
C ARG A 259 -13.17 -9.61 14.39
N ARG A 260 -12.93 -8.36 14.81
CA ARG A 260 -11.67 -7.65 14.48
C ARG A 260 -10.45 -8.34 15.11
N ASP A 261 -10.57 -8.81 16.34
CA ASP A 261 -9.52 -9.58 17.02
C ASP A 261 -9.29 -10.95 16.36
N GLU A 262 -10.34 -11.62 15.87
CA GLU A 262 -10.19 -12.85 15.10
C GLU A 262 -9.47 -12.62 13.77
N LEU A 263 -9.67 -11.47 13.13
CA LEU A 263 -9.03 -11.13 11.86
C LEU A 263 -7.58 -10.68 12.05
N LEU A 264 -7.33 -9.73 12.94
CA LEU A 264 -6.03 -9.05 13.09
C LEU A 264 -5.14 -9.68 14.15
N GLY A 265 -5.70 -10.53 15.01
CA GLY A 265 -5.02 -11.06 16.18
C GLY A 265 -5.19 -10.17 17.40
N ARG A 266 -4.81 -10.70 18.55
CA ARG A 266 -4.91 -10.04 19.86
C ARG A 266 -3.88 -10.55 20.84
N GLU A 267 -3.68 -9.78 21.89
CA GLU A 267 -2.94 -10.26 23.06
C GLU A 267 -3.85 -11.13 23.95
N VAL A 268 -3.30 -12.25 24.41
CA VAL A 268 -3.91 -13.14 25.40
C VAL A 268 -2.82 -13.54 26.39
N GLU A 269 -2.98 -13.18 27.67
CA GLU A 269 -2.07 -13.56 28.76
C GLU A 269 -0.59 -13.16 28.49
N GLY A 270 -0.36 -11.93 28.03
CA GLY A 270 0.99 -11.43 27.73
C GLY A 270 1.63 -12.02 26.47
N ARG A 271 0.84 -12.72 25.65
CA ARG A 271 1.30 -13.33 24.39
C ARG A 271 0.44 -12.88 23.22
N PHE A 272 1.07 -12.59 22.10
CA PHE A 272 0.34 -12.30 20.87
C PHE A 272 -0.16 -13.58 20.22
N ARG A 273 -1.45 -13.59 19.85
CA ARG A 273 -2.11 -14.63 19.06
C ARG A 273 -2.46 -14.07 17.68
N PRO A 274 -1.87 -14.61 16.60
CA PRO A 274 -2.21 -14.22 15.23
C PRO A 274 -3.70 -14.41 14.92
N GLY A 275 -4.23 -13.52 14.08
CA GLY A 275 -5.57 -13.63 13.54
C GLY A 275 -5.60 -14.40 12.21
N ALA A 276 -6.76 -14.40 11.56
CA ALA A 276 -7.00 -15.05 10.28
C ALA A 276 -6.40 -14.31 9.08
N LEU A 277 -6.18 -12.99 9.18
CA LEU A 277 -5.48 -12.25 8.15
C LEU A 277 -3.98 -12.56 8.21
N HIS A 278 -3.40 -12.79 7.04
CA HIS A 278 -2.00 -13.15 6.92
C HIS A 278 -1.09 -12.08 7.54
N GLY A 279 0.04 -12.52 8.09
CA GLY A 279 1.08 -11.65 8.59
C GLY A 279 1.86 -10.95 7.48
N LEU A 280 2.98 -10.35 7.87
CA LEU A 280 3.93 -9.66 7.01
C LEU A 280 5.33 -10.26 7.16
N TYR A 281 6.15 -10.12 6.13
CA TYR A 281 7.52 -10.62 6.09
C TYR A 281 8.54 -9.49 6.18
N TRP A 282 8.23 -8.35 5.59
CA TRP A 282 9.07 -7.17 5.59
C TRP A 282 8.38 -5.99 6.28
N TYR A 283 9.17 -5.17 6.96
CA TYR A 283 8.76 -3.88 7.50
C TYR A 283 9.97 -2.95 7.55
N GLN A 284 9.72 -1.65 7.60
CA GLN A 284 10.75 -0.65 7.80
C GLN A 284 11.09 -0.51 9.29
N VAL A 285 12.36 -0.70 9.64
CA VAL A 285 12.87 -0.33 10.96
C VAL A 285 13.01 1.20 11.02
N THR A 286 12.50 1.83 12.07
CA THR A 286 12.47 3.29 12.24
C THR A 286 13.25 3.70 13.49
N GLY A 287 13.43 5.01 13.69
CA GLY A 287 13.90 5.56 14.97
C GLY A 287 12.81 5.64 16.04
N GLY A 288 11.64 5.01 15.83
CA GLY A 288 10.43 5.15 16.64
C GLY A 288 9.42 6.13 16.03
N ALA A 289 8.37 6.45 16.79
CA ALA A 289 7.38 7.43 16.38
C ALA A 289 7.94 8.86 16.46
N ALA A 290 7.60 9.73 15.51
CA ALA A 290 7.93 11.14 15.59
C ALA A 290 7.12 11.84 16.70
N GLU A 291 7.58 13.01 17.13
CA GLU A 291 6.83 13.84 18.07
C GLU A 291 5.44 14.20 17.51
N GLY A 292 4.41 14.07 18.37
CA GLY A 292 3.01 14.32 18.00
C GLY A 292 2.38 13.25 17.11
N ALA A 293 3.11 12.18 16.78
CA ALA A 293 2.56 11.06 16.03
C ALA A 293 1.87 10.05 16.97
N THR A 294 0.84 9.37 16.44
CA THR A 294 0.11 8.30 17.13
C THR A 294 0.41 6.97 16.47
N VAL A 295 0.98 6.03 17.22
CA VAL A 295 1.19 4.65 16.74
C VAL A 295 -0.12 3.90 16.91
N LEU A 296 -0.70 3.46 15.79
CA LEU A 296 -1.95 2.69 15.78
C LEU A 296 -1.69 1.18 15.74
N ALA A 297 -0.57 0.76 15.16
CA ALA A 297 -0.17 -0.63 15.23
C ALA A 297 1.35 -0.81 15.23
N ARG A 298 1.79 -1.92 15.81
CA ARG A 298 3.19 -2.30 15.95
C ARG A 298 3.44 -3.69 15.37
N VAL A 299 4.68 -3.94 14.99
CA VAL A 299 5.16 -5.26 14.56
C VAL A 299 5.37 -6.14 15.79
N VAL A 300 4.78 -7.33 15.78
CA VAL A 300 4.97 -8.36 16.80
C VAL A 300 5.27 -9.72 16.17
N ARG A 301 5.78 -10.64 16.97
CA ARG A 301 5.91 -12.07 16.62
C ARG A 301 4.91 -12.87 17.44
N GLU A 302 4.56 -14.06 16.97
CA GLU A 302 3.82 -15.00 17.80
C GLU A 302 4.63 -15.35 19.06
N GLY A 303 3.97 -15.38 20.22
CA GLY A 303 4.59 -15.70 21.49
C GLY A 303 4.78 -14.48 22.41
N GLY A 304 5.90 -14.45 23.14
CA GLY A 304 6.15 -13.44 24.16
C GLY A 304 6.25 -12.03 23.57
N LEU A 305 5.50 -11.09 24.14
CA LEU A 305 5.52 -9.70 23.71
C LEU A 305 6.84 -9.03 24.10
N VAL A 306 7.45 -8.35 23.13
CA VAL A 306 8.51 -7.36 23.40
C VAL A 306 7.79 -6.03 23.64
N ALA A 307 8.13 -5.34 24.74
CA ALA A 307 7.35 -4.24 25.30
C ALA A 307 7.00 -3.10 24.30
N GLU A 308 7.82 -2.87 23.27
CA GLU A 308 7.60 -1.85 22.25
C GLU A 308 8.03 -2.40 20.88
N GLY A 309 7.14 -3.11 20.18
CA GLY A 309 7.39 -3.51 18.78
C GLY A 309 7.55 -2.30 17.85
N GLU A 310 8.18 -2.50 16.68
CA GLU A 310 8.40 -1.47 15.66
C GLU A 310 7.07 -0.79 15.25
N PRO A 311 6.96 0.56 15.22
CA PRO A 311 5.81 1.25 14.66
C PRO A 311 5.53 0.82 13.20
N LEU A 312 4.34 0.30 12.95
CA LEU A 312 3.94 -0.23 11.64
C LEU A 312 2.89 0.65 10.96
N VAL A 313 1.92 1.14 11.72
CA VAL A 313 0.87 2.04 11.23
C VAL A 313 0.86 3.25 12.14
N VAL A 314 1.21 4.41 11.59
CA VAL A 314 1.43 5.62 12.37
C VAL A 314 0.74 6.79 11.71
N THR A 315 0.03 7.60 12.50
CA THR A 315 -0.69 8.77 12.02
C THR A 315 -0.13 10.05 12.65
N LYS A 316 -0.17 11.15 11.91
CA LYS A 316 0.20 12.47 12.40
C LYS A 316 -0.70 13.52 11.76
N GLU A 317 -1.15 14.49 12.54
CA GLU A 317 -1.81 15.68 11.99
C GLU A 317 -0.76 16.74 11.65
N TYR A 318 -0.95 17.45 10.54
CA TYR A 318 -0.06 18.54 10.13
C TYR A 318 -0.87 19.70 9.57
N GLY A 319 -0.94 20.80 10.34
CA GLY A 319 -1.86 21.89 10.02
C GLY A 319 -3.31 21.42 10.10
N LYS A 320 -4.03 21.49 8.98
CA LYS A 320 -5.41 20.98 8.86
C LYS A 320 -5.49 19.58 8.24
N GLY A 321 -4.39 19.07 7.70
CA GLY A 321 -4.34 17.79 7.01
C GLY A 321 -3.83 16.67 7.89
N ARG A 322 -3.79 15.47 7.30
CA ARG A 322 -3.46 14.23 7.98
C ARG A 322 -2.41 13.47 7.19
N VAL A 323 -1.47 12.85 7.90
CA VAL A 323 -0.44 11.98 7.34
C VAL A 323 -0.60 10.59 7.94
N LEU A 324 -0.75 9.59 7.09
CA LEU A 324 -0.70 8.17 7.43
C LEU A 324 0.61 7.58 6.92
N TYR A 325 1.32 6.86 7.76
CA TYR A 325 2.50 6.09 7.41
C TYR A 325 2.23 4.61 7.59
N LEU A 326 2.52 3.84 6.55
CA LEU A 326 2.51 2.39 6.53
C LEU A 326 3.96 1.90 6.40
N GLY A 327 4.45 1.22 7.43
CA GLY A 327 5.81 0.71 7.53
C GLY A 327 6.05 -0.57 6.73
N THR A 328 5.14 -0.97 5.85
CA THR A 328 5.24 -2.19 5.04
C THR A 328 4.42 -2.07 3.76
N ASP A 329 4.77 -2.87 2.75
CA ASP A 329 4.00 -3.13 1.52
C ASP A 329 3.50 -4.59 1.45
N ASP A 330 3.39 -5.24 2.61
CA ASP A 330 2.91 -6.63 2.73
C ASP A 330 1.40 -6.74 3.05
N PHE A 331 0.63 -5.64 3.08
CA PHE A 331 -0.81 -5.74 3.32
C PHE A 331 -1.55 -6.48 2.21
N HIS A 332 -0.99 -6.57 1.00
CA HIS A 332 -1.50 -7.39 -0.09
C HIS A 332 -1.71 -8.86 0.28
N TYR A 333 -1.01 -9.40 1.28
CA TYR A 333 -1.25 -10.75 1.79
C TYR A 333 -2.61 -10.91 2.48
N TRP A 334 -3.27 -9.82 2.91
CA TRP A 334 -4.64 -9.88 3.44
C TRP A 334 -5.68 -10.31 2.41
N ARG A 335 -5.26 -10.48 1.15
CA ARG A 335 -6.06 -11.04 0.07
C ARG A 335 -6.05 -12.56 0.01
N GLU A 336 -5.16 -13.21 0.76
CA GLU A 336 -5.05 -14.66 0.74
C GLU A 336 -6.38 -15.28 1.18
N PHE A 337 -6.88 -16.24 0.39
CA PHE A 337 -8.17 -16.93 0.54
C PHE A 337 -9.45 -16.09 0.43
N VAL A 338 -9.39 -14.76 0.58
CA VAL A 338 -10.56 -13.86 0.66
C VAL A 338 -10.61 -12.77 -0.42
N GLY A 339 -9.59 -12.70 -1.28
CA GLY A 339 -9.49 -11.67 -2.32
C GLY A 339 -9.43 -10.26 -1.76
N ASP A 340 -9.95 -9.27 -2.49
CA ASP A 340 -9.76 -7.85 -2.14
C ASP A 340 -10.55 -7.39 -0.91
N TYR A 341 -11.37 -8.25 -0.27
CA TYR A 341 -12.37 -7.82 0.70
C TYR A 341 -11.80 -7.04 1.89
N TYR A 342 -10.91 -7.64 2.68
CA TYR A 342 -10.33 -6.98 3.86
C TYR A 342 -9.21 -6.00 3.49
N PHE A 343 -8.41 -6.36 2.48
CA PHE A 343 -7.39 -5.51 1.91
C PHE A 343 -7.96 -4.15 1.48
N TYR A 344 -8.98 -4.17 0.62
CA TYR A 344 -9.54 -2.92 0.10
C TYR A 344 -10.41 -2.20 1.14
N LYS A 345 -11.03 -2.92 2.08
CA LYS A 345 -11.74 -2.27 3.18
C LYS A 345 -10.78 -1.45 4.07
N PHE A 346 -9.58 -1.97 4.36
CA PHE A 346 -8.53 -1.22 5.04
C PHE A 346 -8.13 0.04 4.25
N TRP A 347 -7.82 -0.13 2.97
CA TRP A 347 -7.42 0.99 2.09
C TRP A 347 -8.50 2.04 1.89
N LYS A 348 -9.76 1.61 1.78
CA LYS A 348 -10.92 2.52 1.73
C LYS A 348 -11.04 3.32 3.02
N ASN A 349 -10.89 2.69 4.19
CA ASN A 349 -10.90 3.40 5.47
C ASN A 349 -9.72 4.38 5.56
N ALA A 350 -8.54 3.98 5.07
CA ALA A 350 -7.34 4.83 5.05
C ALA A 350 -7.51 6.08 4.20
N ILE A 351 -8.02 5.93 2.97
CA ILE A 351 -8.27 7.04 2.06
C ILE A 351 -9.31 7.99 2.65
N ARG A 352 -10.40 7.47 3.22
CA ARG A 352 -11.43 8.29 3.83
C ARG A 352 -10.94 9.05 5.06
N TRP A 353 -10.19 8.38 5.93
CA TRP A 353 -9.57 9.01 7.09
C TRP A 353 -8.62 10.13 6.68
N ALA A 354 -7.77 9.88 5.68
CA ALA A 354 -6.81 10.85 5.17
C ALA A 354 -7.51 12.06 4.53
N ALA A 355 -8.59 11.82 3.79
CA ALA A 355 -9.44 12.87 3.19
C ALA A 355 -10.30 13.65 4.20
N ASN A 356 -10.29 13.24 5.48
CA ASN A 356 -11.23 13.71 6.50
C ASN A 356 -12.71 13.59 6.05
N ASP A 357 -13.02 12.49 5.36
CA ASP A 357 -14.38 12.18 4.88
C ASP A 357 -15.16 11.40 5.95
N PRO A 358 -16.16 12.00 6.63
CA PRO A 358 -16.93 11.32 7.66
C PRO A 358 -17.75 10.14 7.12
N GLY A 359 -17.93 10.06 5.79
CA GLY A 359 -18.89 9.14 5.17
C GLY A 359 -20.34 9.57 5.38
N LYS A 360 -21.25 8.71 4.94
CA LYS A 360 -22.70 8.85 5.16
C LYS A 360 -23.18 7.95 6.26
#